data_AF-F4YE15-F1
#
_entry.id   AF-F4YE15-F1
#
_cell.length_a   1.000
_cell.length_b   1.000
_cell.length_c   1.000
_cell.angle_alpha   90.00
_cell.angle_beta   90.00
_cell.angle_gamma   90.00
#
_symmetry.space_group_name_H-M   'P 1'
#
loop_
_entity.id
_entity.type
_entity.pdbx_description
1 polymer ?
#
loop_
_entity_poly.entity_id
_entity_poly.type
_entity_poly.pdbx_seq_one_letter_code
_entity_poly.pdbx_strand_id
1 'polypeptide(L)'
;HGFPVAHSIYGIPSVINSANYMYFLGLEKVLTLDHPDAVKLFTRQLLELHQGQGLDIYWRDNYTCPTEEEYRAMVLQKTGGLFGLAVGLMQLFSDYKEDLKPLLNTLVFVFPNKNKKAE
;
A
#
# COMPACT_ATOMS: atom_id res chain seq x y z
N HIS A 1 -18.15 2.10 -1.02
CA HIS A 1 -18.92 2.53 -2.19
C HIS A 1 -20.30 1.86 -2.33
N GLY A 2 -20.79 1.04 -1.38
CA GLY A 2 -22.17 0.50 -1.42
C GLY A 2 -22.48 -0.50 -2.55
N PHE A 3 -21.55 -0.71 -3.49
CA PHE A 3 -21.65 -1.72 -4.54
C PHE A 3 -21.14 -3.09 -4.09
N PRO A 4 -21.61 -4.19 -4.70
CA PRO A 4 -21.07 -5.52 -4.45
C PRO A 4 -19.56 -5.58 -4.73
N VAL A 5 -18.86 -6.41 -3.96
CA VAL A 5 -17.44 -6.68 -4.18
C VAL A 5 -17.24 -7.32 -5.56
N ALA A 6 -16.20 -6.92 -6.30
CA ALA A 6 -16.03 -7.34 -7.70
C ALA A 6 -16.04 -8.88 -7.88
N HIS A 7 -15.46 -9.62 -6.93
CA HIS A 7 -15.40 -11.08 -7.02
C HIS A 7 -16.76 -11.76 -6.82
N SER A 8 -17.75 -11.09 -6.23
CA SER A 8 -19.13 -11.62 -6.16
C SER A 8 -19.89 -11.47 -7.47
N ILE A 9 -19.41 -10.62 -8.39
CA ILE A 9 -19.98 -10.42 -9.73
C ILE A 9 -19.22 -11.25 -10.77
N TYR A 10 -17.88 -11.18 -10.76
CA TYR A 10 -17.02 -11.74 -11.82
C TYR A 10 -16.28 -13.03 -11.42
N GLY A 11 -16.42 -13.47 -10.17
CA GLY A 11 -15.73 -14.63 -9.61
C GLY A 11 -14.31 -14.31 -9.11
N ILE A 12 -13.85 -15.11 -8.14
CA ILE A 12 -12.53 -14.96 -7.51
C ILE A 12 -11.38 -15.08 -8.53
N PRO A 13 -11.31 -16.10 -9.42
CA PRO A 13 -10.18 -16.26 -10.32
C PRO A 13 -9.98 -15.07 -11.26
N SER A 14 -11.07 -14.57 -11.85
CA SER A 14 -11.06 -13.42 -12.75
C SER A 14 -10.54 -12.16 -12.06
N VAL A 15 -11.05 -11.88 -10.87
CA VAL A 15 -10.68 -10.65 -10.13
C VAL A 15 -9.23 -10.69 -9.65
N ILE A 16 -8.72 -11.85 -9.24
CA ILE A 16 -7.30 -12.01 -8.90
C ILE A 16 -6.43 -11.72 -10.13
N ASN A 17 -6.75 -12.32 -11.29
CA ASN A 17 -6.00 -12.10 -12.51
C ASN A 17 -6.04 -10.62 -12.95
N SER A 18 -7.22 -10.00 -12.93
CA SER A 18 -7.38 -8.58 -13.25
C SER A 18 -6.63 -7.66 -12.28
N ALA A 19 -6.63 -7.94 -10.98
CA ALA A 19 -5.87 -7.16 -10.01
C ALA A 19 -4.35 -7.26 -10.26
N ASN A 20 -3.85 -8.47 -10.53
CA ASN A 20 -2.45 -8.67 -10.88
C ASN A 20 -2.06 -7.94 -12.16
N TYR A 21 -2.92 -8.00 -13.19
CA TYR A 21 -2.71 -7.25 -14.43
C TYR A 21 -2.61 -5.74 -14.19
N MET A 22 -3.45 -5.18 -13.31
CA MET A 22 -3.39 -3.76 -12.96
C MET A 22 -2.08 -3.35 -12.26
N TYR A 23 -1.44 -4.24 -11.49
CA TYR A 23 -0.10 -3.96 -10.94
C TYR A 23 0.95 -3.79 -12.04
N PHE A 24 0.91 -4.63 -13.07
CA PHE A 24 1.86 -4.55 -14.19
C PHE A 24 1.60 -3.35 -15.09
N LEU A 25 0.33 -2.97 -15.32
CA LEU A 25 0.01 -1.69 -15.97
C LEU A 25 0.51 -0.48 -15.16
N GLY A 26 0.46 -0.57 -13.83
CA GLY A 26 1.07 0.42 -12.95
C GLY A 26 2.58 0.52 -13.15
N LEU A 27 3.26 -0.62 -13.22
CA LEU A 27 4.71 -0.67 -13.50
C LEU A 27 5.04 -0.12 -14.89
N GLU A 28 4.26 -0.44 -15.92
CA GLU A 28 4.40 0.13 -17.27
C GLU A 28 4.35 1.65 -17.23
N LYS A 29 3.38 2.24 -16.51
CA LYS A 29 3.30 3.70 -16.30
C LYS A 29 4.47 4.26 -15.50
N VAL A 30 5.05 3.52 -14.55
CA VAL A 30 6.24 3.96 -13.82
C VAL A 30 7.46 3.99 -14.72
N LEU A 31 7.58 3.05 -15.65
CA LEU A 31 8.68 3.04 -16.63
C LEU A 31 8.66 4.28 -17.53
N THR A 32 7.49 4.86 -17.81
CA THR A 32 7.42 6.11 -18.62
C THR A 32 7.95 7.35 -17.91
N LEU A 33 8.25 7.27 -16.61
CA LEU A 33 8.84 8.37 -15.85
C LEU A 33 10.33 8.59 -16.19
N ASP A 34 10.96 7.65 -16.90
CA ASP A 34 12.35 7.73 -17.38
C ASP A 34 13.37 8.13 -16.30
N HIS A 35 13.18 7.62 -15.08
CA HIS A 35 14.08 7.85 -13.95
C HIS A 35 14.64 6.51 -13.45
N PRO A 36 15.97 6.37 -13.30
CA PRO A 36 16.61 5.08 -12.98
C PRO A 36 16.13 4.48 -11.65
N ASP A 37 15.81 5.32 -10.66
CA ASP A 37 15.32 4.87 -9.36
C ASP A 37 13.80 4.63 -9.28
N ALA A 38 13.01 4.99 -10.30
CA ALA A 38 11.55 4.91 -10.20
C ALA A 38 11.06 3.46 -10.03
N VAL A 39 11.61 2.53 -10.82
CA VAL A 39 11.28 1.10 -10.74
C VAL A 39 11.75 0.49 -9.43
N LYS A 40 12.93 0.90 -8.94
CA LYS A 40 13.48 0.44 -7.67
C LYS A 40 12.61 0.90 -6.50
N LEU A 41 12.15 2.14 -6.53
CA LEU A 41 11.24 2.70 -5.54
C LEU A 41 9.89 1.99 -5.58
N PHE A 42 9.30 1.83 -6.77
CA PHE A 42 8.05 1.09 -6.96
C PHE A 42 8.14 -0.32 -6.38
N THR A 43 9.17 -1.07 -6.75
CA THR A 43 9.39 -2.44 -6.27
C THR A 43 9.50 -2.51 -4.74
N ARG A 44 10.30 -1.62 -4.13
CA ARG A 44 10.45 -1.58 -2.67
C ARG A 44 9.11 -1.34 -1.97
N GLN A 45 8.32 -0.39 -2.46
CA GLN A 45 7.04 -0.04 -1.83
C GLN A 45 5.99 -1.15 -1.99
N LEU A 46 5.96 -1.85 -3.13
CA LEU A 46 5.08 -3.01 -3.29
C LEU A 46 5.47 -4.16 -2.37
N LEU A 47 6.77 -4.42 -2.16
CA LEU A 47 7.23 -5.44 -1.23
C LEU A 47 6.82 -5.13 0.21
N GLU A 48 7.04 -3.89 0.67
CA GLU A 48 6.61 -3.45 2.01
C GLU A 48 5.09 -3.60 2.19
N LEU A 49 4.30 -3.24 1.18
CA LEU A 49 2.85 -3.43 1.20
C LEU A 49 2.45 -4.90 1.37
N HIS A 50 3.06 -5.81 0.61
CA HIS A 50 2.76 -7.24 0.69
C HIS A 50 3.20 -7.85 2.01
N GLN A 51 4.30 -7.40 2.60
CA GLN A 51 4.73 -7.81 3.94
C GLN A 51 3.68 -7.42 4.99
N GLY A 52 3.23 -6.16 4.98
CA GLY A 52 2.18 -5.69 5.89
C GLY A 52 0.86 -6.45 5.71
N GLN A 53 0.44 -6.67 4.46
CA GLN A 53 -0.76 -7.45 4.16
C GLN A 53 -0.60 -8.93 4.58
N GLY A 54 0.59 -9.50 4.44
CA GLY A 54 0.91 -10.86 4.86
C GLY A 54 0.82 -11.05 6.38
N LEU A 55 1.33 -10.10 7.15
CA LEU A 55 1.20 -10.09 8.62
C LEU A 55 -0.27 -10.00 9.06
N ASP A 56 -1.05 -9.12 8.44
CA ASP A 56 -2.48 -8.95 8.72
C ASP A 56 -3.27 -10.25 8.47
N ILE A 57 -3.00 -10.92 7.35
CA ILE A 57 -3.59 -12.23 7.02
C ILE A 57 -3.13 -13.30 8.03
N TYR A 58 -1.83 -13.35 8.32
CA TYR A 58 -1.26 -14.34 9.23
C TYR A 58 -1.90 -14.25 10.62
N TRP A 59 -1.97 -13.06 11.21
CA TRP A 59 -2.58 -12.87 12.53
C TRP A 59 -4.05 -13.26 12.55
N ARG A 60 -4.80 -12.89 11.51
CA ARG A 60 -6.22 -13.26 11.35
C ARG A 60 -6.41 -14.77 11.26
N ASP A 61 -5.65 -15.45 10.41
CA ASP A 61 -5.85 -16.86 10.11
C ASP A 61 -5.28 -17.79 11.20
N ASN A 62 -4.34 -17.28 12.02
CA ASN A 62 -3.77 -17.99 13.17
C ASN A 62 -4.33 -17.52 14.53
N TYR A 63 -5.40 -16.72 14.53
CA TYR A 63 -6.05 -16.20 15.75
C TYR A 63 -5.07 -15.54 16.74
N THR A 64 -4.00 -14.94 16.23
CA THR A 64 -2.94 -14.34 17.04
C THR A 64 -3.19 -12.85 17.14
N CYS A 65 -3.41 -12.33 18.34
CA CYS A 65 -3.58 -10.90 18.57
C CYS A 65 -2.19 -10.24 18.65
N PRO A 66 -1.83 -9.32 17.74
CA PRO A 66 -0.56 -8.60 17.82
C PRO A 66 -0.58 -7.60 18.97
N THR A 67 0.61 -7.24 19.46
CA THR A 67 0.78 -6.07 20.31
C THR A 67 0.43 -4.78 19.56
N GLU A 68 0.16 -3.69 20.28
CA GLU A 68 -0.14 -2.40 19.66
C GLU A 68 1.03 -1.92 18.77
N GLU A 69 2.27 -2.15 19.20
CA GLU A 69 3.47 -1.77 18.46
C GLU A 69 3.60 -2.54 17.15
N GLU A 70 3.38 -3.86 17.19
CA GLU A 70 3.37 -4.72 15.98
C GLU A 70 2.27 -4.31 15.02
N TYR A 71 1.06 -4.05 15.53
CA TYR A 71 -0.06 -3.58 14.71
C TYR A 71 0.27 -2.24 14.05
N ARG A 72 0.85 -1.29 14.79
CA ARG A 72 1.28 0.02 14.25
C ARG A 72 2.32 -0.14 13.15
N ALA A 73 3.32 -1.01 13.35
CA ALA A 73 4.33 -1.30 12.34
C ALA A 73 3.73 -1.93 11.06
N MET A 74 2.82 -2.89 11.21
CA MET A 74 2.11 -3.50 10.07
C MET A 74 1.28 -2.46 9.31
N VAL A 75 0.55 -1.58 10.00
CA VAL A 75 -0.25 -0.53 9.37
C VAL A 75 0.63 0.43 8.57
N LEU A 76 1.80 0.78 9.08
CA LEU A 76 2.79 1.59 8.36
C LEU A 76 3.30 0.90 7.09
N GLN A 77 3.55 -0.40 7.12
CA GLN A 77 3.95 -1.15 5.93
C GLN A 77 2.82 -1.23 4.89
N LYS A 78 1.62 -1.63 5.32
CA LYS A 78 0.45 -1.84 4.46
C LYS A 78 -0.07 -0.55 3.83
N THR A 79 -0.26 0.48 4.65
CA THR A 79 -0.90 1.74 4.21
C THR A 79 0.16 2.79 3.83
N GLY A 80 1.27 2.84 4.56
CA GLY A 80 2.38 3.75 4.26
C GLY A 80 3.14 3.39 2.99
N GLY A 81 3.13 2.13 2.54
CA GLY A 81 3.70 1.73 1.25
C GLY A 81 3.15 2.53 0.07
N LEU A 82 1.82 2.74 0.00
CA LEU A 82 1.19 3.51 -1.09
C LEU A 82 1.45 5.02 -0.99
N PHE A 83 1.33 5.60 0.21
CA PHE A 83 1.66 7.01 0.43
C PHE A 83 3.13 7.30 0.12
N GLY A 84 4.01 6.42 0.59
CA GLY A 84 5.44 6.49 0.31
C GLY A 84 5.78 6.23 -1.16
N LEU A 85 4.97 5.49 -1.90
CA LEU A 85 5.14 5.35 -3.35
C LEU A 85 4.85 6.67 -4.05
N ALA A 86 3.70 7.29 -3.78
CA ALA A 86 3.33 8.55 -4.39
C ALA A 86 4.36 9.66 -4.07
N VAL A 87 4.64 9.89 -2.79
CA VAL A 87 5.60 10.93 -2.37
C VAL A 87 7.01 10.59 -2.81
N GLY A 88 7.42 9.32 -2.73
CA GLY A 88 8.73 8.88 -3.16
C GLY A 88 8.97 9.15 -4.65
N LEU A 89 7.99 8.85 -5.51
CA LEU A 89 8.07 9.19 -6.93
C LEU A 89 8.14 10.71 -7.14
N MET A 90 7.33 11.50 -6.42
CA MET A 90 7.38 12.97 -6.52
C MET A 90 8.76 13.53 -6.12
N GLN A 91 9.42 12.96 -5.09
CA GLN A 91 10.73 13.40 -4.64
C GLN A 91 11.87 13.08 -5.62
N LEU A 92 11.69 12.10 -6.53
CA LEU A 92 12.66 11.84 -7.60
C LEU A 92 12.76 13.02 -8.57
N PHE A 93 11.66 13.75 -8.77
CA PHE A 93 11.56 14.90 -9.69
C PHE A 93 11.55 16.25 -8.97
N SER A 94 11.96 16.29 -7.71
CA SER A 94 11.97 17.50 -6.88
C SER A 94 13.36 17.75 -6.30
N ASP A 95 13.71 19.02 -6.14
CA ASP A 95 14.90 19.47 -5.41
C ASP A 95 14.71 19.39 -3.88
N TYR A 96 13.47 19.19 -3.42
CA TYR A 96 13.15 19.07 -2.00
C TYR A 96 13.49 17.67 -1.48
N LYS A 97 14.62 17.55 -0.75
CA LYS A 97 15.15 16.27 -0.23
C LYS A 97 14.96 16.04 1.27
N GLU A 98 14.17 16.87 1.94
CA GLU A 98 13.85 16.66 3.34
C GLU A 98 13.08 15.35 3.56
N ASP A 99 13.23 14.78 4.75
CA ASP A 99 12.56 13.52 5.10
C ASP A 99 11.05 13.73 5.36
N LEU A 100 10.23 13.33 4.41
CA LEU A 100 8.77 13.36 4.51
C LEU A 100 8.19 12.11 5.19
N LYS A 101 9.01 11.09 5.50
CA LYS A 101 8.53 9.83 6.12
C LYS A 101 7.80 10.07 7.45
N PRO A 102 8.27 10.93 8.38
CA PRO A 102 7.56 11.16 9.63
C PRO A 102 6.13 11.69 9.41
N LEU A 103 5.98 12.62 8.46
CA LEU A 103 4.68 13.18 8.09
C LEU A 103 3.77 12.11 7.47
N LEU A 104 4.31 11.30 6.56
CA LEU A 104 3.55 10.20 5.95
C LEU A 104 3.09 9.18 6.98
N ASN A 105 3.95 8.84 7.95
CA ASN A 105 3.60 7.93 9.03
C ASN A 105 2.46 8.49 9.89
N THR A 106 2.47 9.79 10.19
CA THR A 106 1.35 10.43 10.89
C THR A 106 0.05 10.37 10.08
N LEU A 107 0.11 10.66 8.76
CA LEU A 107 -1.07 10.59 7.88
C LEU A 107 -1.66 9.19 7.81
N VAL A 108 -0.81 8.17 7.77
CA VAL A 108 -1.21 6.75 7.76
C VAL A 108 -2.02 6.37 8.99
N PHE A 109 -1.78 6.97 10.17
CA PHE A 109 -2.60 6.70 11.35
C PHE A 109 -3.88 7.54 11.41
N VAL A 110 -3.90 8.72 10.77
CA VAL A 110 -5.09 9.58 10.71
C VAL A 110 -6.14 9.03 9.74
N PHE A 111 -5.71 8.45 8.61
CA PHE A 111 -6.60 8.02 7.52
C PHE A 111 -7.54 6.86 7.90
N PRO A 112 -7.08 5.76 8.53
CA PRO A 112 -7.94 4.65 8.96
C PRO A 112 -8.83 5.00 10.15
N ASN A 113 -8.36 5.88 11.05
CA ASN A 113 -9.13 6.31 12.23
C ASN A 113 -10.39 7.12 11.86
N LYS A 114 -10.47 7.68 10.64
CA LYS A 114 -11.71 8.25 10.11
C LYS A 114 -12.67 7.18 9.59
N ASN A 115 -12.17 6.06 9.08
CA ASN A 115 -13.01 4.96 8.59
C ASN A 115 -13.61 4.11 9.71
N LYS A 116 -12.95 4.02 10.88
CA LYS A 116 -13.51 3.32 12.07
C LYS A 116 -14.51 4.14 12.89
N LYS A 117 -14.68 5.44 12.62
CA LYS A 117 -15.67 6.30 13.29
C LYS A 117 -17.00 6.43 12.51
N ALA A 118 -17.15 5.66 11.44
CA ALA A 118 -18.34 5.65 10.58
C ALA A 118 -19.16 4.35 10.70
N GLU A 119 -18.84 3.50 11.68
CA GLU A 119 -19.62 2.32 12.09
C GLU A 119 -20.07 2.47 13.56
#